data_AF-A0AAP2WH44-F1
#
_entry.id   AF-A0AAP2WH44-F1
#
_cell.length_a   1.000
_cell.length_b   1.000
_cell.length_c   1.000
_cell.angle_alpha   90.00
_cell.angle_beta   90.00
_cell.angle_gamma   90.00
#
_symmetry.space_group_name_H-M   'P 1'
#
loop_
_entity.id
_entity.type
_entity.pdbx_description
1 polymer ?
#
loop_
_entity_poly.entity_id
_entity_poly.type
_entity_poly.pdbx_seq_one_letter_code
_entity_poly.pdbx_strand_id
1 'polypeptide(L)' 'MVGDCDWVAAVDEAGARRVLEEMNGEEPGAYDDWDVELVSAEWLDKPWCDEDDRTKIVGTLREWLAAATEPAYLAGTE' A
#
# COMPACT_ATOMS: atom_id res chain seq x y z
N MET A 1 -1.84 5.63 -0.42
CA MET A 1 -1.88 5.44 -1.87
C MET A 1 -0.76 6.30 -2.43
N VAL A 2 0.07 5.72 -3.28
CA VAL A 2 1.09 6.43 -4.06
C VAL A 2 0.90 6.06 -5.51
N GLY A 3 0.76 7.05 -6.39
CA GLY A 3 0.25 6.79 -7.74
C GLY A 3 -1.11 6.08 -7.73
N ASP A 4 -1.54 5.57 -8.88
CA ASP A 4 -2.89 4.97 -9.00
C ASP A 4 -3.01 3.57 -8.34
N CYS A 5 -1.91 2.91 -7.94
CA CYS A 5 -1.95 1.49 -7.50
C CYS A 5 -1.02 1.04 -6.35
N ASP A 6 -0.14 1.88 -5.77
CA ASP A 6 0.79 1.40 -4.72
C ASP A 6 0.22 1.60 -3.30
N TRP A 7 0.20 0.51 -2.52
CA TRP A 7 -0.35 0.47 -1.16
C TRP A 7 0.71 0.12 -0.13
N VAL A 8 0.72 0.88 0.96
CA VAL A 8 1.68 0.70 2.05
C VAL A 8 0.93 0.71 3.38
N ALA A 9 1.25 -0.26 4.25
CA ALA A 9 0.92 -0.20 5.65
C ALA A 9 1.99 0.64 6.36
N ALA A 10 1.62 1.78 6.93
CA ALA A 10 2.53 2.64 7.67
C ALA A 10 1.78 3.36 8.80
N VAL A 11 2.54 3.83 9.79
CA VAL A 11 2.01 4.57 10.95
C VAL A 11 1.68 6.02 10.58
N ASP A 12 2.41 6.59 9.62
CA ASP A 12 2.24 7.94 9.09
C ASP A 12 2.79 8.05 7.65
N GLU A 13 2.60 9.23 7.05
CA GLU A 13 3.05 9.56 5.68
C GLU A 13 4.58 9.48 5.51
N ALA A 14 5.35 9.78 6.56
CA ALA A 14 6.81 9.67 6.51
C ALA A 14 7.26 8.21 6.46
N GLY A 15 6.63 7.33 7.24
CA GLY A 15 6.84 5.89 7.20
C GLY A 15 6.41 5.29 5.87
N ALA A 16 5.30 5.76 5.28
CA ALA A 16 4.85 5.29 3.97
C ALA A 16 5.90 5.57 2.89
N ARG A 17 6.42 6.79 2.83
CA ARG A 17 7.49 7.17 1.90
C ARG A 17 8.76 6.37 2.09
N ARG A 18 9.18 6.18 3.34
CA ARG A 18 10.38 5.38 3.64
C ARG A 18 10.25 3.94 3.12
N VAL A 19 9.10 3.30 3.32
CA VAL A 19 8.88 1.93 2.81
C VAL A 19 8.96 1.90 1.28
N LEU A 20 8.48 2.94 0.59
CA LEU A 20 8.56 3.02 -0.87
C LEU A 20 9.98 3.26 -1.36
N GLU A 21 10.74 4.13 -0.68
CA GLU A 21 12.15 4.35 -0.96
C GLU A 21 12.93 3.04 -0.85
N GLU A 22 12.71 2.30 0.23
CA GLU A 22 13.35 1.00 0.46
C GLU A 22 12.91 -0.06 -0.57
N MET A 23 11.62 -0.07 -0.96
CA MET A 23 11.08 -1.04 -1.92
C MET A 23 11.55 -0.78 -3.36
N ASN A 24 11.57 0.49 -3.78
CA ASN A 24 11.98 0.91 -5.12
C ASN A 24 13.50 1.11 -5.26
N GLY A 25 14.25 1.03 -4.16
CA GLY A 25 15.71 1.24 -4.15
C GLY A 25 16.10 2.70 -4.37
N GLU A 26 15.23 3.62 -3.99
CA GLU A 26 15.42 5.08 -4.11
C GLU A 26 16.19 5.64 -2.91
N GLU A 27 16.74 6.84 -3.07
CA GLU A 27 17.39 7.54 -1.96
C GLU A 27 16.37 8.14 -0.98
N PRO A 28 16.72 8.31 0.32
CA PRO A 28 15.84 8.97 1.27
C PRO A 28 15.47 10.39 0.85
N GLY A 29 14.18 10.69 0.81
CA GLY A 29 13.61 11.94 0.32
C GLY A 29 13.29 11.95 -1.17
N ALA A 30 13.28 10.79 -1.85
CA ALA A 30 12.88 10.69 -3.25
C ALA A 30 11.38 10.96 -3.47
N TYR A 31 10.55 10.78 -2.43
CA TYR A 31 9.11 11.04 -2.45
C TYR A 31 8.77 12.27 -1.61
N ASP A 32 7.97 13.15 -2.19
CA ASP A 32 7.40 14.30 -1.52
C ASP A 32 6.11 13.92 -0.75
N ASP A 33 5.60 14.84 0.07
CA ASP A 33 4.36 14.66 0.82
C ASP A 33 3.14 14.46 -0.08
N TRP A 34 3.11 15.08 -1.25
CA TRP A 34 2.03 14.94 -2.24
C TRP A 34 2.09 13.62 -3.02
N ASP A 35 3.17 12.85 -2.91
CA ASP A 35 3.25 11.51 -3.49
C ASP A 35 2.48 10.47 -2.66
N VAL A 36 2.19 10.76 -1.39
CA VAL A 36 1.46 9.86 -0.47
C VAL A 36 0.13 10.45 -0.03
N GLU A 37 -0.93 9.66 -0.11
CA GLU A 37 -2.22 10.01 0.49
C GLU A 37 -2.80 8.90 1.37
N LEU A 38 -3.62 9.29 2.35
CA LEU A 38 -4.36 8.37 3.18
C LEU A 38 -5.43 7.65 2.34
N VAL A 39 -5.43 6.31 2.40
CA VAL A 39 -6.44 5.51 1.71
C VAL A 39 -7.84 5.77 2.29
N SER A 40 -8.83 5.93 1.42
CA SER A 40 -10.22 6.10 1.85
C SER A 40 -10.78 4.80 2.46
N ALA A 41 -11.83 4.93 3.28
CA ALA A 41 -12.52 3.76 3.84
C ALA A 41 -13.10 2.82 2.78
N GLU A 42 -13.58 3.36 1.65
CA GLU A 42 -14.11 2.55 0.54
C GLU A 42 -13.03 1.64 -0.06
N TRP A 43 -11.83 2.19 -0.25
CA TRP A 43 -10.68 1.44 -0.75
C TRP A 43 -10.17 0.41 0.26
N LEU A 44 -10.28 0.69 1.57
CA LEU A 44 -9.91 -0.26 2.63
C LEU A 44 -10.74 -1.54 2.60
N ASP A 45 -12.04 -1.41 2.31
CA ASP A 45 -13.01 -2.50 2.33
C ASP A 45 -13.26 -3.14 0.96
N LYS A 46 -12.65 -2.59 -0.10
CA LYS A 46 -12.73 -3.14 -1.45
C LYS A 46 -12.12 -4.56 -1.48
N PRO A 47 -12.86 -5.57 -1.98
CA PRO A 47 -12.30 -6.90 -2.21
C PRO A 47 -11.36 -6.85 -3.41
N TRP A 48 -10.12 -7.25 -3.20
CA TRP A 48 -9.09 -7.32 -4.24
C TRP A 48 -9.01 -8.73 -4.81
N CYS A 49 -8.75 -8.82 -6.11
CA CYS A 49 -8.56 -10.08 -6.81
C CYS A 49 -7.10 -10.35 -7.10
N ASP A 50 -6.79 -11.63 -7.32
CA ASP A 50 -5.49 -12.08 -7.79
C ASP A 50 -5.24 -11.55 -9.22
N GLU A 51 -4.04 -11.04 -9.50
CA GLU A 51 -3.69 -10.49 -10.82
C GLU A 51 -3.73 -11.59 -11.90
N ASP A 52 -3.29 -12.80 -11.57
CA ASP A 52 -3.28 -13.96 -12.46
C ASP A 52 -4.67 -14.62 -12.58
N ASP A 53 -5.56 -14.42 -11.59
CA ASP A 53 -6.94 -14.93 -11.58
C ASP A 53 -7.94 -13.96 -10.95
N ARG A 54 -8.56 -13.13 -11.80
CA ARG A 54 -9.56 -12.13 -11.39
C ARG A 54 -10.84 -12.71 -10.75
N THR A 55 -11.05 -14.02 -10.81
CA THR A 55 -12.19 -14.66 -10.13
C THR A 55 -11.90 -14.99 -8.66
N LYS A 56 -10.62 -14.96 -8.28
CA LYS A 56 -10.15 -15.28 -6.94
C LYS A 56 -9.96 -13.99 -6.14
N ILE A 57 -10.77 -13.81 -5.10
CA ILE A 57 -10.59 -12.74 -4.12
C ILE A 57 -9.46 -13.12 -3.16
N VAL A 58 -8.47 -12.22 -2.99
CA VAL A 58 -7.27 -12.43 -2.17
C VAL A 58 -7.31 -11.71 -0.82
N GLY A 59 -8.26 -10.79 -0.64
CA GLY A 59 -8.51 -10.10 0.62
C GLY A 59 -8.85 -8.63 0.43
N THR A 60 -8.78 -7.88 1.52
CA THR A 60 -8.99 -6.43 1.59
C THR A 60 -7.75 -5.74 2.16
N LEU A 61 -7.54 -4.46 1.81
CA LEU A 61 -6.47 -3.66 2.43
C LEU A 61 -6.65 -3.58 3.95
N ARG A 62 -7.89 -3.58 4.46
CA ARG A 62 -8.16 -3.60 5.90
C ARG A 62 -7.63 -4.87 6.56
N GLU A 63 -7.83 -6.04 5.96
CA GLU A 63 -7.35 -7.31 6.50
C GLU A 63 -5.82 -7.35 6.53
N TRP A 64 -5.15 -6.90 5.46
CA TRP A 64 -3.69 -6.87 5.43
C TRP A 64 -3.10 -5.83 6.37
N LEU A 65 -3.74 -4.65 6.49
CA LEU A 65 -3.33 -3.64 7.47
C LEU A 65 -3.45 -4.16 8.91
N ALA A 66 -4.51 -4.93 9.21
CA ALA A 66 -4.68 -5.54 10.53
C ALA A 66 -3.68 -6.67 10.81
N ALA A 67 -3.18 -7.34 9.76
CA ALA A 67 -2.17 -8.39 9.86
C ALA A 67 -0.74 -7.85 9.89
N ALA A 68 -0.49 -6.66 9.33
CA ALA A 68 0.82 -6.03 9.32
C ALA A 68 1.23 -5.60 10.74
N THR A 69 2.34 -6.16 11.23
CA THR A 69 2.91 -5.79 12.54
C THR A 69 4.00 -4.74 12.45
N GLU A 70 4.49 -4.46 11.24
CA GLU A 70 5.54 -3.49 10.93
C GLU A 70 5.19 -2.76 9.62
N PRO A 71 5.70 -1.53 9.38
CA PRO A 71 5.47 -0.84 8.12
C PRO A 71 5.98 -1.67 6.93
N ALA A 72 5.14 -1.88 5.93
CA ALA A 72 5.45 -2.76 4.80
C ALA A 72 4.65 -2.42 3.56
N TYR A 73 5.22 -2.75 2.40
CA TYR A 73 4.55 -2.68 1.12
C TYR A 73 3.49 -3.78 1.03
N LEU A 74 2.26 -3.42 0.65
CA LEU A 74 1.15 -4.35 0.49
C LEU A 74 1.11 -4.81 -0.98
N ALA A 75 1.98 -5.77 -1.33
CA ALA A 75 2.06 -6.31 -2.68
C ALA A 75 0.85 -7.18 -3.05
N GLY A 76 0.47 -7.16 -4.34
CA GLY A 76 -0.45 -8.12 -4.93
C GLY A 76 -1.86 -7.61 -5.20
N THR A 77 -2.02 -6.32 -5.48
CA THR A 77 -3.32 -5.70 -5.77
C THR A 77 -3.31 -4.83 -7.01
N GLU A 78 -3.46 -5.46 -8.16
CA GLU A 78 -3.84 -4.81 -9.43
C GLU A 78 -5.11 -5.43 -10.01
#